data_AF-A0A439DE12-F1
#
_entry.id   AF-A0A439DE12-F1
#
_cell.length_a   1.000
_cell.length_b   1.000
_cell.length_c   1.000
_cell.angle_alpha   90.00
_cell.angle_beta   90.00
_cell.angle_gamma   90.00
#
_symmetry.space_group_name_H-M   'P 1'
#
loop_
_entity.id
_entity.type
_entity.pdbx_description
1 polymer ?
#
loop_
_entity_poly.entity_id
_entity_poly.type
_entity_poly.pdbx_seq_one_letter_code
_entity_poly.pdbx_strand_id
1 'polypeptide(L)'
;MPPRTSLKAFLATARAALAAPPAKRARPLTFVVGNESADLDSLCSALLLAYFHTYAPPKKRGSVDGSLAASTLHIPICHLQRADLALRPEFAAVLRDADIQGEDVFTLEDVLPQQDGNALSGKDVVDTEDIRPEDTRWLLVDHNAMTGP
;
A
#
# COMPACT_ATOMS: atom_id res chain seq x y z
N MET A 1 5.27 -7.14 -26.34
CA MET A 1 5.33 -6.46 -25.02
C MET A 1 4.81 -7.45 -24.00
N PRO A 2 5.50 -7.71 -22.87
CA PRO A 2 4.93 -8.56 -21.83
C PRO A 2 3.60 -7.99 -21.34
N PRO A 3 2.65 -8.84 -20.91
CA PRO A 3 1.37 -8.37 -20.39
C PRO A 3 1.62 -7.49 -19.16
N ARG A 4 0.86 -6.38 -19.06
CA ARG A 4 0.91 -5.52 -17.87
C ARG A 4 0.28 -6.24 -16.70
N THR A 5 0.89 -6.16 -15.53
CA THR A 5 0.32 -6.69 -14.28
C THR A 5 -1.01 -6.00 -13.99
N SER A 6 -2.08 -6.73 -13.74
CA SER A 6 -3.35 -6.13 -13.29
C SER A 6 -3.20 -5.49 -11.91
N LEU A 7 -4.05 -4.52 -11.58
CA LEU A 7 -4.06 -3.90 -10.25
C LEU A 7 -4.30 -4.93 -9.13
N LYS A 8 -5.17 -5.93 -9.34
CA LYS A 8 -5.39 -7.05 -8.41
C LYS A 8 -4.12 -7.87 -8.13
N ALA A 9 -3.43 -8.34 -9.18
CA ALA A 9 -2.17 -9.08 -9.04
C ALA A 9 -1.06 -8.25 -8.36
N PHE A 10 -1.06 -6.93 -8.58
CA PHE A 10 -0.19 -6.01 -7.88
C PHE A 10 -0.49 -5.96 -6.38
N LEU A 11 -1.75 -5.77 -5.99
CA LEU A 11 -2.16 -5.75 -4.57
C LEU A 11 -1.86 -7.09 -3.87
N ALA A 12 -2.06 -8.22 -4.56
CA ALA A 12 -1.66 -9.53 -4.05
C ALA A 12 -0.14 -9.63 -3.82
N THR A 13 0.66 -9.07 -4.72
CA THR A 13 2.13 -9.00 -4.58
C THR A 13 2.52 -8.12 -3.38
N ALA A 14 1.88 -6.96 -3.22
CA ALA A 14 2.06 -6.08 -2.07
C ALA A 14 1.72 -6.79 -0.76
N ARG A 15 0.63 -7.57 -0.73
CA ARG A 15 0.17 -8.30 0.47
C ARG A 15 1.17 -9.38 0.86
N ALA A 16 1.65 -10.15 -0.12
CA ALA A 16 2.68 -11.17 0.10
C ALA A 16 4.00 -10.55 0.60
N ALA A 17 4.39 -9.38 0.10
CA ALA A 17 5.59 -8.67 0.54
C ALA A 17 5.45 -8.17 1.99
N LEU A 18 4.27 -7.67 2.36
CA LEU A 18 3.98 -7.18 3.70
C LEU A 18 3.93 -8.33 4.72
N ALA A 19 3.26 -9.44 4.36
CA ALA A 19 3.17 -10.65 5.17
C ALA A 19 4.47 -11.49 5.21
N ALA A 20 5.48 -11.12 4.43
CA ALA A 20 6.77 -11.82 4.45
C ALA A 20 7.41 -11.72 5.84
N PRO A 21 8.09 -12.78 6.33
CA PRO A 21 8.81 -12.73 7.60
C PRO A 21 9.82 -11.56 7.63
N PRO A 22 10.06 -10.93 8.79
CA PRO A 22 10.92 -9.75 8.90
C PRO A 22 12.32 -9.92 8.30
N ALA A 23 12.88 -11.13 8.39
CA ALA A 23 14.20 -11.48 7.85
C ALA A 23 14.24 -11.56 6.30
N LYS A 24 13.09 -11.70 5.65
CA LYS A 24 12.95 -11.78 4.18
C LYS A 24 12.28 -10.55 3.57
N ARG A 25 11.79 -9.65 4.41
CA ARG A 25 11.10 -8.43 3.99
C ARG A 25 12.10 -7.40 3.48
N ALA A 26 11.84 -6.83 2.31
CA ALA A 26 12.64 -5.73 1.80
C ALA A 26 12.53 -4.51 2.73
N ARG A 27 13.65 -3.81 2.93
CA ARG A 27 13.71 -2.60 3.76
C ARG A 27 14.38 -1.44 2.98
N PRO A 28 13.87 -0.20 3.10
CA PRO A 28 12.65 0.16 3.81
C PRO A 28 11.38 -0.30 3.06
N LEU A 29 10.29 -0.55 3.79
CA LEU A 29 8.96 -0.63 3.18
C LEU A 29 8.56 0.76 2.70
N THR A 30 8.06 0.86 1.45
CA THR A 30 7.61 2.13 0.90
C THR A 30 6.09 2.13 0.80
N PHE A 31 5.46 3.00 1.57
CA PHE A 31 4.02 3.20 1.61
C PHE A 31 3.60 4.44 0.82
N VAL A 32 2.40 4.40 0.26
CA VAL A 32 1.75 5.54 -0.38
C VAL A 32 0.39 5.74 0.29
N VAL A 33 0.16 6.91 0.88
CA VAL A 33 -1.04 7.16 1.70
C VAL A 33 -1.68 8.49 1.32
N GLY A 34 -3.02 8.47 1.25
CA GLY A 34 -3.86 9.66 1.10
C GLY A 34 -4.13 10.36 2.44
N ASN A 35 -4.90 11.44 2.41
CA ASN A 35 -5.31 12.15 3.63
C ASN A 35 -6.35 11.36 4.45
N GLU A 36 -6.61 11.83 5.66
CA GLU A 36 -7.50 11.25 6.66
C GLU A 36 -8.98 11.30 6.28
N SER A 37 -9.36 12.14 5.31
CA SER A 37 -10.73 12.14 4.80
C SER A 37 -11.04 10.82 4.08
N ALA A 38 -10.00 10.21 3.51
CA ALA A 38 -10.05 9.01 2.71
C ALA A 38 -11.25 9.05 1.76
N ASP A 39 -11.31 10.12 0.97
CA ASP A 39 -12.24 10.22 -0.13
C ASP A 39 -11.73 9.42 -1.33
N LEU A 40 -12.50 9.47 -2.42
CA LEU A 40 -12.19 8.72 -3.62
C LEU A 40 -10.88 9.18 -4.28
N ASP A 41 -10.52 10.47 -4.20
CA ASP A 41 -9.27 10.95 -4.78
C ASP A 41 -8.08 10.41 -4.01
N SER A 42 -8.11 10.50 -2.67
CA SER A 42 -7.09 9.92 -1.80
C SER A 42 -6.86 8.42 -2.06
N LEU A 43 -7.93 7.62 -2.18
CA LEU A 43 -7.82 6.18 -2.49
C LEU A 43 -7.24 5.94 -3.90
N CYS A 44 -7.81 6.56 -4.92
CA CYS A 44 -7.39 6.36 -6.31
C CYS A 44 -5.96 6.84 -6.54
N SER A 45 -5.60 8.00 -5.99
CA SER A 45 -4.26 8.56 -6.08
C SER A 45 -3.22 7.65 -5.43
N ALA A 46 -3.52 7.07 -4.25
CA ALA A 46 -2.61 6.14 -3.59
C ALA A 46 -2.41 4.86 -4.41
N LEU A 47 -3.51 4.24 -4.86
CA LEU A 47 -3.48 3.02 -5.68
C LEU A 47 -2.69 3.22 -6.98
N LEU A 48 -2.99 4.29 -7.72
CA LEU A 48 -2.39 4.54 -9.03
C LEU A 48 -0.94 4.96 -8.92
N LEU A 49 -0.59 5.84 -7.96
CA LEU A 49 0.81 6.24 -7.77
C LEU A 49 1.67 5.04 -7.37
N ALA A 50 1.20 4.20 -6.44
CA ALA A 50 1.91 3.00 -6.01
C ALA A 50 2.11 2.00 -7.16
N TYR A 51 1.06 1.73 -7.94
CA TYR A 51 1.11 0.86 -9.10
C TYR A 51 2.10 1.38 -10.16
N PHE A 52 2.01 2.67 -10.50
CA PHE A 52 2.89 3.27 -11.50
C PHE A 52 4.34 3.33 -11.03
N HIS A 53 4.61 3.68 -9.78
CA HIS A 53 5.99 3.68 -9.28
C HIS A 53 6.62 2.28 -9.24
N THR A 54 5.81 1.26 -8.97
CA THR A 54 6.28 -0.14 -8.93
C THR A 54 6.61 -0.68 -10.32
N TYR A 55 5.80 -0.37 -11.34
CA TYR A 55 5.96 -0.94 -12.70
C TYR A 55 6.47 0.05 -13.75
N ALA A 56 6.71 1.32 -13.40
CA ALA A 56 7.36 2.25 -14.31
C ALA A 56 8.75 1.73 -14.67
N PRO A 57 9.19 1.91 -15.93
CA PRO A 57 10.55 1.57 -16.31
C PRO A 57 11.54 2.29 -15.39
N PRO A 58 12.58 1.59 -14.89
CA PRO A 58 13.58 2.21 -14.05
C PRO A 58 14.18 3.40 -14.78
N LYS A 59 14.04 4.60 -14.19
CA LYS A 59 14.67 5.80 -14.75
C LYS A 59 16.17 5.59 -14.66
N LYS A 60 16.92 5.87 -15.73
CA LYS A 60 18.39 6.01 -15.70
C LYS A 60 18.76 7.23 -14.82
N ARG A 61 18.50 7.18 -13.52
CA ARG A 61 18.88 8.23 -12.58
C ARG A 61 20.06 7.72 -11.77
N GLY A 62 21.24 8.19 -12.15
CA GLY A 62 22.40 8.30 -11.25
C GLY A 62 23.06 7.01 -10.77
N SER A 63 22.78 5.84 -11.33
CA SER A 63 23.61 4.66 -11.08
C SER A 63 25.03 4.97 -11.61
N VAL A 64 25.97 5.19 -10.68
CA VAL A 64 27.38 5.49 -10.95
C VAL A 64 28.07 4.32 -11.69
N ASP A 65 27.41 3.16 -11.73
CA ASP A 65 27.89 1.90 -12.32
C ASP A 65 27.01 1.41 -13.49
N GLY A 66 26.05 2.21 -13.97
CA GLY A 66 25.20 1.84 -15.11
C GLY A 66 24.25 0.65 -14.87
N SER A 67 24.20 0.09 -13.66
CA SER A 67 23.24 -0.96 -13.29
C SER A 67 21.81 -0.42 -13.24
N LEU A 68 20.86 -1.19 -13.76
CA LEU A 68 19.44 -0.89 -13.64
C LEU A 68 19.04 -1.10 -12.18
N ALA A 69 18.67 -0.02 -11.49
CA ALA A 69 18.06 -0.15 -10.17
C ALA A 69 16.77 -0.99 -10.29
N ALA A 70 16.67 -2.05 -9.50
CA ALA A 70 15.44 -2.82 -9.40
C ALA A 70 14.28 -1.90 -8.96
N SER A 71 13.11 -2.05 -9.58
CA SER A 71 11.94 -1.25 -9.20
C SER A 71 11.54 -1.56 -7.76
N THR A 72 11.46 -0.52 -6.93
CA THR A 72 10.99 -0.63 -5.55
C THR A 72 9.47 -0.87 -5.53
N LEU A 73 9.01 -1.82 -4.74
CA LEU A 73 7.59 -2.04 -4.51
C LEU A 73 7.02 -0.92 -3.62
N HIS A 74 5.96 -0.28 -4.10
CA HIS A 74 5.22 0.73 -3.35
C HIS A 74 3.87 0.14 -2.93
N ILE A 75 3.53 0.22 -1.64
CA ILE A 75 2.32 -0.37 -1.07
C ILE A 75 1.32 0.76 -0.82
N PRO A 76 0.17 0.79 -1.53
CA PRO A 76 -0.85 1.80 -1.28
C PRO A 76 -1.55 1.53 0.05
N ILE A 77 -1.95 2.57 0.78
CA ILE A 77 -2.72 2.49 2.03
C ILE A 77 -3.90 3.46 1.93
N CYS A 78 -5.09 2.96 2.25
CA CYS A 78 -6.26 3.77 2.55
C CYS A 78 -6.21 4.21 4.02
N HIS A 79 -6.32 5.52 4.27
CA HIS A 79 -6.29 6.11 5.61
C HIS A 79 -7.64 5.90 6.34
N LEU A 80 -8.08 4.64 6.46
CA LEU A 80 -9.27 4.22 7.19
C LEU A 80 -8.95 2.98 8.00
N GLN A 81 -9.77 2.70 9.01
CA GLN A 81 -9.89 1.36 9.59
C GLN A 81 -10.66 0.45 8.62
N ARG A 82 -10.49 -0.87 8.72
CA ARG A 82 -11.14 -1.84 7.83
C ARG A 82 -12.65 -1.72 7.88
N ALA A 83 -13.20 -1.59 9.09
CA ALA A 83 -14.64 -1.49 9.29
C ALA A 83 -15.26 -0.26 8.59
N ASP A 84 -14.50 0.81 8.41
CA ASP A 84 -14.98 2.07 7.84
C ASP A 84 -15.03 2.06 6.31
N LEU A 85 -14.38 1.10 5.64
CA LEU A 85 -14.48 0.95 4.19
C LEU A 85 -15.93 0.78 3.72
N ALA A 86 -16.77 0.10 4.52
CA ALA A 86 -18.18 -0.11 4.21
C ALA A 86 -19.00 1.19 4.23
N LEU A 87 -18.49 2.26 4.87
CA LEU A 87 -19.11 3.58 4.91
C LEU A 87 -18.86 4.40 3.64
N ARG A 88 -18.03 3.91 2.71
CA ARG A 88 -17.68 4.54 1.44
C ARG A 88 -18.24 3.72 0.26
N PRO A 89 -19.55 3.74 0.00
CA PRO A 89 -20.16 2.94 -1.07
C PRO A 89 -19.58 3.22 -2.46
N GLU A 90 -19.05 4.42 -2.69
CA GLU A 90 -18.33 4.82 -3.89
C GLU A 90 -17.06 3.97 -4.13
N PHE A 91 -16.39 3.50 -3.08
CA PHE A 91 -15.23 2.61 -3.22
C PHE A 91 -15.65 1.28 -3.83
N ALA A 92 -16.74 0.69 -3.34
CA ALA A 92 -17.23 -0.58 -3.85
C ALA A 92 -17.64 -0.51 -5.34
N ALA A 93 -18.09 0.66 -5.81
CA ALA A 93 -18.39 0.87 -7.22
C ALA A 93 -17.11 0.92 -8.06
N VAL A 94 -16.13 1.74 -7.67
CA VAL A 94 -14.90 1.94 -8.45
C VAL A 94 -13.97 0.72 -8.43
N LEU A 95 -13.83 0.06 -7.27
CA LEU A 95 -12.97 -1.12 -7.13
C LEU A 95 -13.48 -2.29 -7.98
N ARG A 96 -14.81 -2.44 -8.11
CA ARG A 96 -15.43 -3.49 -8.93
C ARG A 96 -15.00 -3.42 -10.39
N ASP A 97 -14.93 -2.21 -10.96
CA ASP A 97 -14.51 -2.01 -12.35
C ASP A 97 -13.05 -2.41 -12.59
N ALA A 98 -12.24 -2.49 -11.52
CA ALA A 98 -10.86 -2.95 -11.54
C ALA A 98 -10.67 -4.42 -11.09
N ASP A 99 -11.76 -5.17 -10.89
CA ASP A 99 -11.76 -6.53 -10.30
C ASP A 99 -11.13 -6.60 -8.89
N ILE A 100 -11.32 -5.55 -8.10
CA ILE A 100 -10.79 -5.41 -6.73
C ILE A 100 -11.96 -5.42 -5.75
N GLN A 101 -11.77 -6.10 -4.62
CA GLN A 101 -12.72 -6.13 -3.51
C GLN A 101 -12.22 -5.32 -2.31
N GLY A 102 -13.07 -5.09 -1.31
CA GLY A 102 -12.69 -4.31 -0.13
C GLY A 102 -11.55 -4.95 0.68
N GLU A 103 -11.46 -6.28 0.67
CA GLU A 103 -10.37 -7.05 1.30
C GLU A 103 -9.01 -6.87 0.62
N ASP A 104 -9.00 -6.50 -0.66
CA ASP A 104 -7.76 -6.26 -1.40
C ASP A 104 -7.14 -4.90 -1.04
N VAL A 105 -7.94 -3.96 -0.52
CA VAL A 105 -7.48 -2.64 -0.08
C VAL A 105 -6.66 -2.78 1.20
N PHE A 106 -5.52 -2.09 1.27
CA PHE A 106 -4.75 -1.99 2.50
C PHE A 106 -5.29 -0.85 3.33
N THR A 107 -5.53 -1.08 4.61
CA THR A 107 -6.01 -0.11 5.59
C THR A 107 -4.95 0.16 6.64
N LEU A 108 -5.21 1.07 7.58
CA LEU A 108 -4.28 1.33 8.69
C LEU A 108 -3.98 0.07 9.51
N GLU A 109 -4.97 -0.82 9.67
CA GLU A 109 -4.83 -2.10 10.38
C GLU A 109 -3.80 -3.04 9.76
N ASP A 110 -3.54 -2.94 8.45
CA ASP A 110 -2.56 -3.80 7.78
C ASP A 110 -1.10 -3.39 8.08
N VAL A 111 -0.87 -2.16 8.54
CA VAL A 111 0.47 -1.57 8.62
C VAL A 111 0.82 -0.97 9.97
N LEU A 112 -0.16 -0.68 10.82
CA LEU A 112 0.04 -0.14 12.16
C LEU A 112 -0.16 -1.24 13.22
N PRO A 113 0.62 -1.22 14.32
CA PRO A 113 0.35 -2.02 15.50
C PRO A 113 -1.09 -1.81 15.99
N GLN A 114 -1.83 -2.88 16.22
CA GLN A 114 -3.18 -2.75 16.78
C GLN A 114 -3.08 -2.30 18.24
N GLN A 115 -3.54 -1.08 18.54
CA GLN A 115 -3.40 -0.49 19.88
C GLN A 115 -4.34 -1.10 20.92
N ASP A 116 -5.41 -1.76 20.49
CA ASP A 116 -6.39 -2.40 21.35
C ASP A 116 -6.44 -3.90 21.04
N GLY A 117 -6.28 -4.76 22.05
CA GLY A 117 -6.18 -6.23 21.94
C GLY A 117 -7.39 -6.97 21.35
N ASN A 118 -8.23 -6.30 20.56
CA ASN A 118 -9.27 -6.88 19.72
C ASN A 118 -8.68 -7.29 18.36
N ALA A 119 -7.74 -8.24 18.39
CA ALA A 119 -7.17 -8.79 17.18
C ALA A 119 -8.26 -9.48 16.36
N LEU A 120 -8.54 -8.97 15.16
CA LEU A 120 -9.26 -9.73 14.14
C LEU A 120 -8.36 -10.89 13.73
N SER A 121 -8.48 -12.02 14.43
CA SER A 121 -7.76 -13.28 14.15
C SER A 121 -8.15 -13.84 12.77
N GLY A 122 -7.58 -13.28 11.71
CA GLY A 122 -7.65 -13.77 10.35
C GLY A 122 -6.32 -14.36 9.91
N LYS A 123 -6.35 -15.29 8.95
CA LYS A 123 -5.17 -15.94 8.38
C LYS A 123 -4.27 -14.98 7.56
N ASP A 124 -4.75 -13.75 7.34
CA ASP A 124 -4.12 -12.69 6.54
C ASP A 124 -3.64 -11.49 7.38
N VAL A 125 -3.67 -11.60 8.72
CA VAL A 125 -3.16 -10.54 9.60
C VAL A 125 -1.64 -10.49 9.50
N VAL A 126 -1.15 -9.35 9.02
CA VAL A 126 0.27 -9.04 9.04
C VAL A 126 0.66 -8.81 10.49
N ASP A 127 1.74 -9.45 10.95
CA ASP A 127 2.35 -9.08 12.22
C ASP A 127 2.98 -7.68 12.07
N THR A 128 2.22 -6.66 12.49
CA THR A 128 2.57 -5.25 12.37
C THR A 128 3.52 -4.78 13.48
N GLU A 129 3.70 -5.55 14.55
CA GLU A 129 4.65 -5.25 15.64
C GLU A 129 6.09 -5.18 15.13
N ASP A 130 6.39 -5.87 14.02
CA ASP A 130 7.70 -5.87 13.37
C ASP A 130 7.91 -4.70 12.39
N ILE A 131 6.91 -3.86 12.15
CA ILE A 131 7.02 -2.69 11.26
C ILE A 131 7.38 -1.46 12.08
N ARG A 132 8.68 -1.20 12.20
CA ARG A 132 9.20 -0.03 12.91
C ARG A 132 9.21 1.21 12.01
N PRO A 133 8.88 2.41 12.53
CA PRO A 133 8.87 3.64 11.73
C PRO A 133 10.16 3.90 10.95
N GLU A 134 11.33 3.62 11.54
CA GLU A 134 12.64 3.81 10.90
C GLU A 134 12.89 2.88 9.70
N ASP A 135 12.16 1.78 9.59
CA ASP A 135 12.22 0.82 8.48
C ASP A 135 11.18 1.15 7.39
N THR A 136 10.53 2.32 7.46
CA THR A 136 9.47 2.73 6.54
C THR A 136 9.79 4.03 5.82
N ARG A 137 9.23 4.18 4.63
CA ARG A 137 9.21 5.42 3.85
C ARG A 137 7.77 5.70 3.43
N TRP A 138 7.35 6.95 3.55
CA TRP A 138 5.99 7.36 3.23
C TRP A 138 5.99 8.35 2.07
N LEU A 139 5.16 8.06 1.07
CA LEU A 139 4.79 8.99 0.01
C LEU A 139 3.37 9.46 0.26
N LEU A 140 3.20 10.77 0.16
CA LEU A 140 1.95 11.44 0.47
C LEU A 140 1.25 11.82 -0.83
N VAL A 141 -0.04 11.53 -0.91
CA VAL A 141 -0.91 11.96 -2.02
C VAL A 141 -2.11 12.68 -1.43
N ASP A 142 -2.66 13.63 -2.19
CA ASP A 142 -3.84 14.42 -1.76
C ASP A 142 -3.65 15.20 -0.42
N HIS A 143 -2.40 15.31 0.03
CA HIS A 143 -1.92 16.20 1.07
C HIS A 143 -0.39 16.38 0.95
N ASN A 144 0.16 17.39 1.61
CA ASN A 144 1.59 17.73 1.53
C ASN A 144 2.33 17.62 2.87
N ALA A 145 1.64 17.18 3.92
CA ALA A 145 2.20 16.96 5.26
C ALA A 145 1.55 15.72 5.86
N MET A 146 2.28 15.01 6.72
CA MET A 146 1.69 13.91 7.48
C MET A 146 0.53 14.44 8.31
N THR A 147 -0.65 13.85 8.16
CA THR A 147 -1.85 14.18 8.93
C THR A 147 -2.21 13.03 9.86
N GLY A 148 -2.76 13.37 11.03
CA GLY A 148 -3.05 12.44 12.13
C GLY A 148 -2.75 13.09 13.49
N PRO A 149 -3.41 12.67 14.58
CA PRO A 149 -3.08 13.09 15.94
C PRO A 149 -1.74 12.51 16.43
#